data_AF-A0A1Q9B295-F1
#
_entry.id   AF-A0A1Q9B295-F1
#
_cell.length_a   1.000
_cell.length_b   1.000
_cell.length_c   1.000
_cell.angle_alpha   90.00
_cell.angle_beta   90.00
_cell.angle_gamma   90.00
#
_symmetry.space_group_name_H-M   'P 1'
#
loop_
_entity.id
_entity.type
_entity.pdbx_description
1 polymer ?
#
loop_
_entity_poly.entity_id
_entity_poly.type
_entity_poly.pdbx_seq_one_letter_code
_entity_poly.pdbx_strand_id
1 'polypeptide(L)' 'MATELLDARSLALARKLADRRHLPLAEAVRQALENELKRVEKSPSLASRISVIAEDLASQAGPNKRVPSKDEIDALWGQS' A
#
# COMPACT_ATOMS: atom_id res chain seq x y z
N MET A 1 12.33 26.63 -8.25
CA MET A 1 11.80 27.20 -7.00
C MET A 1 10.60 26.36 -6.58
N ALA A 2 10.78 25.41 -5.65
CA ALA A 2 9.74 24.46 -5.23
C ALA A 2 8.90 24.97 -4.05
N THR A 3 8.66 26.29 -3.98
CA THR A 3 8.00 26.97 -2.86
C THR A 3 6.54 27.32 -3.12
N GLU A 4 5.99 27.04 -4.30
CA GLU A 4 4.61 27.46 -4.65
C GLU A 4 3.52 26.43 -4.29
N LEU A 5 3.85 25.25 -3.77
CA LEU A 5 2.88 24.15 -3.62
C LEU A 5 2.41 23.83 -2.19
N LEU A 6 2.92 24.51 -1.15
CA LEU A 6 2.63 24.15 0.25
C LEU A 6 1.83 25.23 0.96
N ASP A 7 0.67 24.86 1.50
CA ASP A 7 -0.07 25.68 2.45
C ASP A 7 0.74 25.89 3.74
N ALA A 8 0.30 26.85 4.57
CA ALA A 8 1.00 27.19 5.81
C ALA A 8 1.20 25.97 6.73
N ARG A 9 0.25 25.03 6.74
CA ARG A 9 0.32 23.81 7.53
C ARG A 9 1.42 22.88 7.03
N SER A 10 1.51 22.67 5.72
CA SER A 10 2.54 21.79 5.15
C SER A 10 3.95 22.34 5.34
N LEU A 11 4.12 23.67 5.25
CA LEU A 11 5.40 24.31 5.53
C LEU A 11 5.83 24.12 7.00
N ALA A 12 4.90 24.23 7.95
CA ALA A 12 5.17 24.01 9.36
C ALA A 12 5.59 22.55 9.64
N LEU A 13 4.93 21.58 9.00
CA LEU A 13 5.30 20.17 9.10
C LEU A 13 6.68 19.89 8.50
N ALA A 14 6.98 20.47 7.33
CA ALA A 14 8.28 20.33 6.68
C ALA A 14 9.41 20.89 7.55
N ARG A 15 9.21 22.06 8.18
CA ARG A 15 10.17 22.66 9.11
C ARG A 15 10.40 21.78 10.34
N LYS A 16 9.33 21.33 10.98
CA LYS A 16 9.42 20.41 12.12
C LYS A 16 10.18 19.12 11.76
N LEU A 17 10.01 18.62 10.54
CA LEU A 17 10.72 17.45 10.05
C LEU A 17 12.22 17.73 9.80
N ALA A 18 12.53 18.87 9.20
CA ALA A 18 13.90 19.33 8.96
C ALA A 18 14.67 19.51 10.27
N ASP A 19 14.05 20.15 11.26
CA ASP A 19 14.63 20.38 12.59
C ASP A 19 14.93 19.06 13.29
N ARG A 20 13.99 18.10 13.27
CA ARG A 20 14.17 16.77 13.87
C ARG A 20 15.27 15.94 13.21
N ARG A 21 15.51 16.15 11.92
CA ARG A 21 16.51 15.40 11.14
C ARG A 21 17.84 16.14 11.03
N HIS A 22 17.92 17.39 11.49
CA HIS A 22 19.06 18.28 11.29
C HIS A 22 19.47 18.40 9.82
N LEU A 23 18.49 18.49 8.92
CA LEU A 23 18.71 18.59 7.48
C LEU A 23 18.16 19.92 6.94
N PRO A 24 18.70 20.43 5.82
CA PRO A 24 18.07 21.52 5.10
C PRO A 24 16.62 21.18 4.71
N LEU A 25 15.73 22.18 4.74
CA LEU A 25 14.28 21.99 4.53
C LEU A 25 13.95 21.17 3.27
N ALA A 26 14.55 21.54 2.13
CA ALA A 26 14.33 20.86 0.86
C ALA A 26 14.79 19.40 0.88
N GLU A 27 15.91 19.13 1.55
CA GLU A 27 16.48 17.78 1.67
C GLU A 27 15.62 16.90 2.59
N ALA A 28 15.14 17.45 3.71
CA ALA A 28 14.23 16.75 4.61
C ALA A 28 12.91 16.36 3.92
N VAL A 29 12.34 17.26 3.10
CA VAL A 29 11.13 17.01 2.32
C VAL A 29 11.38 15.97 1.24
N ARG A 30 12.47 16.09 0.47
CA ARG A 30 12.83 15.13 -0.58
C ARG A 30 12.94 13.72 -0.01
N GLN A 31 13.70 13.55 1.08
CA GLN A 31 13.83 12.24 1.73
C GLN A 31 12.50 11.72 2.29
N ALA A 32 11.62 12.60 2.79
CA ALA A 32 10.30 12.18 3.27
C ALA A 32 9.45 11.61 2.14
N LEU A 33 9.40 12.31 1.00
CA LEU A 33 8.66 11.89 -0.18
C LEU A 33 9.22 10.60 -0.78
N GLU A 34 10.55 10.49 -0.92
CA GLU A 34 11.19 9.26 -1.40
C GLU A 34 10.90 8.05 -0.51
N ASN A 35 10.90 8.25 0.81
CA ASN A 35 10.58 7.18 1.73
C ASN A 35 9.10 6.78 1.67
N GLU A 36 8.20 7.73 1.49
CA GLU A 36 6.78 7.45 1.35
C GLU A 36 6.49 6.73 0.02
N LEU A 37 7.08 7.19 -1.08
CA LEU A 37 7.00 6.48 -2.37
C LEU A 37 7.53 5.06 -2.25
N LYS A 38 8.68 4.84 -1.61
CA LYS A 38 9.19 3.49 -1.33
C LYS A 38 8.24 2.67 -0.48
N ARG A 39 7.51 3.26 0.48
CA ARG A 39 6.51 2.53 1.29
C ARG A 39 5.30 2.14 0.45
N VAL A 40 4.84 3.02 -0.42
CA VAL A 40 3.74 2.75 -1.36
C VAL A 40 4.15 1.69 -2.38
N GLU A 41 5.34 1.78 -2.97
CA GLU A 41 5.88 0.80 -3.92
C GLU A 41 6.13 -0.56 -3.27
N LYS A 42 6.59 -0.59 -2.01
CA LYS A 42 6.76 -1.83 -1.24
C LYS A 42 5.44 -2.39 -0.72
N SER A 43 4.34 -1.64 -0.78
CA SER A 43 3.05 -2.20 -0.43
C SER A 43 2.69 -3.24 -1.50
N PRO A 44 2.51 -4.52 -1.12
CA PRO A 44 2.22 -5.55 -2.09
C PRO A 44 0.99 -5.15 -2.90
N SER A 45 1.07 -5.33 -4.22
CA SER A 45 -0.05 -5.05 -5.12
C SER A 45 -1.31 -5.76 -4.61
N LEU A 46 -2.50 -5.25 -4.95
CA LEU A 46 -3.75 -5.93 -4.61
C LEU A 46 -3.73 -7.39 -5.07
N ALA A 47 -3.21 -7.65 -6.26
CA ALA A 47 -3.02 -9.00 -6.78
C ALA A 47 -2.13 -9.85 -5.86
N SER A 48 -0.96 -9.33 -5.45
CA SER A 48 -0.05 -10.03 -4.52
C SER A 48 -0.72 -10.32 -3.17
N ARG A 49 -1.51 -9.38 -2.64
CA ARG A 49 -2.26 -9.56 -1.39
C ARG A 49 -3.32 -10.64 -1.53
N ILE A 50 -4.06 -10.66 -2.65
CA ILE A 50 -5.06 -11.69 -2.95
C ILE A 50 -4.39 -13.06 -3.11
N SER A 51 -3.24 -13.14 -3.77
CA SER A 51 -2.49 -14.39 -3.90
C SER A 51 -2.12 -15.00 -2.55
N VAL A 52 -1.63 -14.19 -1.60
CA VAL A 52 -1.31 -14.66 -0.24
C VAL A 52 -2.55 -15.21 0.47
N ILE A 53 -3.70 -14.55 0.34
CA ILE A 53 -4.97 -15.02 0.93
C ILE A 53 -5.41 -16.32 0.27
N ALA A 54 -5.31 -16.42 -1.06
CA ALA A 54 -5.67 -17.62 -1.80
C ALA A 54 -4.79 -18.82 -1.43
N GLU A 55 -3.49 -18.61 -1.25
CA GLU A 55 -2.53 -19.62 -0.78
C GLU A 55 -2.86 -20.10 0.63
N ASP A 56 -3.15 -19.19 1.57
CA ASP A 56 -3.55 -19.52 2.93
C ASP A 56 -4.85 -20.34 2.95
N LEU A 57 -5.90 -19.90 2.23
CA LEU A 57 -7.16 -20.63 2.11
C LEU A 57 -6.98 -22.00 1.46
N ALA A 58 -6.11 -22.11 0.45
CA ALA A 58 -5.80 -23.39 -0.19
C ALA A 58 -5.09 -24.35 0.78
N SER A 59 -4.24 -23.83 1.68
CA SER A 59 -3.58 -24.63 2.71
C SER A 59 -4.56 -25.16 3.76
N GLN A 60 -5.62 -24.39 4.06
CA GLN A 60 -6.66 -24.74 5.04
C GLN A 60 -7.68 -25.76 4.50
N ALA A 61 -7.77 -25.96 3.18
CA ALA A 61 -8.75 -26.85 2.55
C ALA A 61 -8.58 -28.35 2.92
N GLY A 62 -7.44 -28.73 3.49
CA GLY A 62 -7.19 -30.09 3.98
C GLY A 62 -7.15 -31.17 2.87
N PRO A 63 -7.21 -32.46 3.23
CA PRO A 63 -7.06 -33.57 2.29
C PRO A 63 -8.21 -33.71 1.27
N ASN A 64 -9.40 -33.15 1.58
CA ASN A 64 -10.57 -33.18 0.70
C ASN A 64 -10.75 -31.89 -0.11
N LYS A 65 -9.64 -31.18 -0.41
CA LYS A 65 -9.69 -29.97 -1.24
C LYS A 65 -10.39 -30.26 -2.56
N ARG A 66 -11.43 -29.48 -2.86
CA ARG A 66 -12.17 -29.55 -4.12
C ARG A 66 -12.09 -28.21 -4.80
N VAL A 67 -11.84 -28.21 -6.09
CA VAL A 67 -11.93 -27.02 -6.93
C VAL A 67 -13.40 -26.87 -7.34
N PRO A 68 -14.11 -25.80 -6.93
CA PRO A 68 -15.46 -25.55 -7.38
C PRO A 68 -15.48 -25.17 -8.87
N SER A 69 -16.54 -25.56 -9.57
CA SER A 69 -16.76 -25.16 -10.97
C SER A 69 -17.12 -23.68 -11.06
N LYS A 70 -17.05 -23.11 -12.28
CA LYS A 70 -17.46 -21.73 -12.53
C LYS A 70 -18.92 -21.50 -12.12
N ASP A 71 -19.81 -22.42 -12.46
CA ASP A 71 -21.24 -22.32 -12.12
C ASP A 71 -21.47 -22.33 -10.61
N GLU A 72 -20.71 -23.13 -9.85
CA GLU A 72 -20.78 -23.16 -8.39
C GLU A 72 -20.27 -21.84 -7.78
N ILE A 73 -19.22 -21.25 -8.34
CA ILE A 73 -18.70 -19.95 -7.91
C ILE A 73 -19.74 -18.87 -8.21
N ASP A 74 -20.26 -18.80 -9.43
CA ASP A 74 -21.22 -17.77 -9.85
C ASP A 74 -22.50 -17.83 -8.98
N ALA A 75 -22.99 -19.04 -8.66
CA ALA A 75 -24.11 -19.25 -7.74
C ALA A 75 -23.85 -18.75 -6.31
N LEU A 76 -22.62 -18.89 -5.78
CA LEU A 76 -22.24 -18.37 -4.46
C LEU A 76 -22.23 -16.84 -4.40
N TRP A 77 -21.98 -16.19 -5.54
CA TRP A 77 -21.94 -14.73 -5.66
C TRP A 77 -23.24 -14.13 -6.20
N GLY A 78 -24.29 -14.94 -6.37
CA GLY A 78 -25.59 -14.50 -6.89
C GLY A 78 -25.53 -14.01 -8.35
N GLN A 79 -24.54 -14.48 -9.11
CA GLN A 79 -24.43 -14.23 -10.54
C GLN A 79 -25.03 -15.45 -11.26
N SER A 80 -26.04 -15.20 -12.11
CA SER A 80 -26.72 -16.21 -12.93
C SER A 80 -26.30 -16.09 -14.39
#